data_AF-Q7XBG8-F1
#
_entry.id   AF-Q7XBG8-F1
#
_cell.length_a   1.000
_cell.length_b   1.000
_cell.length_c   1.000
_cell.angle_alpha   90.00
_cell.angle_beta   90.00
_cell.angle_gamma   90.00
#
_symmetry.space_group_name_H-M   'P 1'
#
loop_
_entity.id
_entity.type
_entity.pdbx_description
1 polymer ?
#
loop_
_entity_poly.entity_id
_entity_poly.type
_entity_poly.pdbx_seq_one_letter_code
_entity_poly.pdbx_strand_id
1 'polypeptide(L)'
;LETVAAVPGMVGGMLLHCKSLRRFEHSGGWIKALLEEAENERMHLMTFMEVSKPKWYERGLVLMVQGIFFNVYFMTYILSPKLAHRI
;
A
#
# COMPACT_ATOMS: atom_id res chain seq x y z
N LEU A 1 -6.30 -11.03 -3.97
CA LEU A 1 -5.07 -11.41 -3.23
C LEU A 1 -3.96 -10.43 -3.56
N GLU A 2 -3.62 -10.27 -4.83
CA GLU A 2 -2.59 -9.31 -5.29
C GLU A 2 -2.93 -7.83 -5.01
N THR A 3 -4.22 -7.46 -4.99
CA THR A 3 -4.68 -6.13 -4.53
C THR A 3 -4.30 -5.79 -3.08
N VAL A 4 -4.12 -6.79 -2.22
CA VAL A 4 -3.76 -6.64 -0.81
C VAL A 4 -2.23 -6.69 -0.66
N ALA A 5 -1.53 -7.46 -1.50
CA ALA A 5 -0.08 -7.61 -1.47
C ALA A 5 0.68 -6.32 -1.85
N ALA A 6 0.11 -5.48 -2.72
CA ALA A 6 0.71 -4.19 -3.07
C ALA A 6 0.63 -3.12 -1.95
N VAL A 7 -0.24 -3.30 -0.95
CA VAL A 7 -0.53 -2.28 0.07
C VAL A 7 0.60 -2.14 1.11
N PRO A 8 1.16 -3.22 1.68
CA PRO A 8 2.28 -3.13 2.64
C PRO A 8 3.50 -2.39 2.11
N GLY A 9 3.92 -2.64 0.85
CA GLY A 9 5.07 -1.98 0.24
C GLY A 9 4.85 -0.46 0.09
N MET A 10 3.65 -0.07 -0.35
CA MET A 10 3.29 1.35 -0.51
C MET A 10 3.22 2.08 0.83
N VAL A 11 2.59 1.49 1.84
CA VAL A 11 2.48 2.08 3.18
C VAL A 11 3.87 2.14 3.84
N GLY A 12 4.63 1.05 3.81
CA GLY A 12 5.99 1.00 4.35
C GLY A 12 6.94 2.03 3.72
N GLY A 13 6.91 2.15 2.39
CA GLY A 13 7.67 3.15 1.64
C GLY A 13 7.28 4.58 2.02
N MET A 14 5.98 4.89 2.11
CA MET A 14 5.48 6.20 2.53
C MET A 14 5.92 6.56 3.95
N LEU A 15 5.81 5.63 4.90
CA LEU A 15 6.16 5.87 6.30
C LEU A 15 7.66 6.11 6.46
N LEU A 16 8.49 5.32 5.77
CA LEU A 16 9.94 5.49 5.78
C LEU A 16 10.36 6.81 5.11
N HIS A 17 9.67 7.20 4.03
CA HIS A 17 9.83 8.50 3.38
C HIS A 17 9.53 9.66 4.33
N CYS A 18 8.38 9.66 5.00
CA CYS A 18 8.03 10.69 5.97
C CYS A 18 9.01 10.73 7.16
N LYS A 19 9.49 9.57 7.64
CA LYS A 19 10.46 9.48 8.73
C LYS A 19 11.82 10.05 8.33
N SER A 20 12.30 9.73 7.13
CA SER A 20 13.54 10.23 6.54
C SER A 20 13.51 11.75 6.39
N LEU A 21 12.40 12.31 5.89
CA LEU A 21 12.20 13.75 5.81
C LEU A 21 12.21 14.43 7.18
N ARG A 22 11.53 13.85 8.18
CA ARG A 22 11.45 14.43 9.53
C ARG A 22 12.79 14.42 10.26
N ARG A 23 13.64 13.44 9.97
CA ARG A 23 14.95 13.27 10.62
C ARG A 23 16.12 13.80 9.80
N PHE A 24 15.88 14.23 8.56
CA PHE A 24 16.93 14.58 7.59
C PHE A 24 17.97 13.46 7.42
N GLU A 25 17.53 12.20 7.53
CA GLU A 25 18.36 10.99 7.46
C GLU A 25 18.16 10.29 6.13
N HIS A 26 19.21 9.73 5.54
CA HIS A 26 19.07 8.91 4.34
C HIS A 26 18.42 7.57 4.63
N SER A 27 17.53 7.16 3.72
CA SER A 27 16.77 5.90 3.84
C SER A 27 17.48 4.68 3.27
N GLY A 28 18.75 4.80 2.86
CA GLY A 28 19.57 3.68 2.40
C GLY A 28 18.97 2.84 1.25
N GLY A 29 18.10 3.42 0.42
CA GLY A 29 17.46 2.72 -0.72
C GLY A 29 16.19 1.93 -0.36
N TRP A 30 15.86 1.75 0.92
CA TRP A 30 14.70 0.97 1.37
C TRP A 30 13.35 1.50 0.88
N ILE A 31 13.20 2.83 0.76
CA ILE A 31 11.99 3.43 0.17
C ILE A 31 11.78 2.93 -1.26
N LYS A 32 12.86 2.88 -2.05
CA LYS A 32 12.80 2.46 -3.45
C LYS A 32 12.46 0.98 -3.57
N ALA A 33 13.09 0.13 -2.77
CA ALA A 33 12.80 -1.31 -2.76
C ALA A 33 11.33 -1.60 -2.39
N LEU A 34 10.77 -0.90 -1.38
CA LEU A 34 9.37 -1.09 -0.97
C LEU A 34 8.37 -0.60 -2.02
N LEU A 35 8.70 0.47 -2.74
CA LEU A 35 7.90 0.97 -3.86
C LEU A 35 7.98 0.02 -5.06
N GLU A 36 9.16 -0.54 -5.36
CA GLU A 36 9.34 -1.54 -6.42
C GLU A 36 8.56 -2.82 -6.11
N GLU A 37 8.53 -3.28 -4.85
CA GLU A 37 7.71 -4.43 -4.43
C GLU A 37 6.21 -4.16 -4.62
N ALA A 38 5.74 -2.97 -4.20
CA ALA A 38 4.35 -2.57 -4.40
C ALA A 38 3.98 -2.47 -5.88
N GLU A 39 4.91 -2.00 -6.71
CA GLU A 39 4.73 -1.94 -8.16
C GLU A 39 4.74 -3.32 -8.80
N ASN A 40 5.57 -4.24 -8.32
CA ASN A 40 5.60 -5.62 -8.78
C ASN A 40 4.24 -6.30 -8.53
N GLU A 41 3.69 -6.17 -7.33
CA GLU A 41 2.36 -6.68 -6.99
C GLU A 41 1.22 -6.00 -7.79
N ARG A 42 1.39 -4.71 -8.13
CA ARG A 42 0.48 -4.02 -9.06
C ARG A 42 0.57 -4.60 -10.47
N MET A 43 1.76 -4.95 -10.96
CA MET A 43 1.93 -5.57 -12.27
C MET A 43 1.26 -6.93 -12.33
N HIS A 44 1.42 -7.74 -11.30
CA HIS A 44 0.69 -9.00 -11.11
C HIS A 44 -0.83 -8.81 -11.28
N LEU A 45 -1.40 -7.82 -10.58
CA LEU A 45 -2.82 -7.47 -10.70
C LEU A 45 -3.23 -7.03 -12.10
N MET A 46 -2.40 -6.23 -12.79
CA MET A 46 -2.69 -5.76 -14.15
C MET A 46 -2.69 -6.93 -15.15
N THR A 47 -1.80 -7.90 -15.01
CA THR A 47 -1.80 -9.13 -15.82
C THR A 47 -3.05 -9.97 -15.53
N PHE A 48 -3.49 -10.09 -14.28
CA PHE A 48 -4.74 -10.78 -13.95
C PHE A 48 -5.96 -10.07 -14.56
N MET A 49 -5.96 -8.74 -14.61
CA MET A 49 -7.03 -7.94 -15.23
C MET A 49 -7.08 -8.04 -16.76
N GLU A 50 -5.97 -8.32 -17.44
CA GLU A 50 -5.98 -8.58 -18.89
C GLU A 50 -6.71 -9.89 -19.22
N VAL A 51 -6.60 -10.89 -18.33
CA VAL A 51 -7.25 -12.20 -18.49
C VAL A 51 -8.70 -12.17 -17.98
N SER A 52 -8.96 -11.51 -16.85
CA SER A 52 -10.30 -11.38 -16.27
C SER A 52 -10.81 -9.95 -16.43
N LYS A 53 -11.77 -9.70 -17.33
CA LYS A 53 -12.46 -8.40 -17.43
C LYS A 53 -13.41 -8.22 -16.24
N PRO A 54 -13.06 -7.41 -15.22
CA PRO A 54 -13.87 -7.30 -14.02
C PRO A 54 -15.15 -6.52 -14.34
N LYS A 55 -16.29 -6.99 -13.83
CA LYS A 55 -17.57 -6.32 -14.02
C LYS A 55 -17.65 -5.05 -13.16
N TRP A 56 -18.57 -4.16 -13.49
CA TRP A 56 -18.70 -2.85 -12.82
C TRP A 56 -18.92 -2.97 -11.30
N TYR A 57 -19.62 -4.02 -10.83
CA TYR A 57 -19.85 -4.25 -9.40
C TYR A 57 -18.58 -4.74 -8.67
N GLU A 58 -17.71 -5.52 -9.32
CA GLU A 58 -16.44 -5.98 -8.73
C GLU A 58 -15.47 -4.80 -8.57
N ARG A 59 -15.46 -3.88 -9.54
CA ARG A 59 -14.72 -2.62 -9.45
C ARG A 59 -15.24 -1.75 -8.30
N GLY A 60 -16.56 -1.67 -8.12
CA GLY A 60 -17.17 -0.96 -7.00
C GLY A 60 -16.79 -1.56 -5.64
N LEU A 61 -16.77 -2.90 -5.54
CA LEU A 61 -16.35 -3.60 -4.32
C LEU A 61 -14.89 -3.33 -3.98
N VAL A 62 -13.97 -3.41 -4.96
CA VAL A 62 -12.55 -3.12 -4.75
C VAL A 62 -12.34 -1.69 -4.26
N LEU A 63 -13.04 -0.73 -4.86
CA LEU A 63 -12.94 0.68 -4.48
C LEU A 63 -13.45 0.93 -3.04
N MET A 64 -14.54 0.27 -2.65
CA MET A 64 -15.05 0.32 -1.28
C MET A 64 -14.06 -0.27 -0.28
N VAL A 65 -13.51 -1.46 -0.58
CA VAL A 65 -12.55 -2.15 0.30
C VAL A 65 -11.27 -1.33 0.45
N GLN A 66 -10.71 -0.81 -0.65
CA GLN A 66 -9.55 0.10 -0.61
C GLN A 66 -9.84 1.34 0.22
N GLY A 67 -11.01 1.96 0.04
CA GLY A 67 -11.41 3.15 0.78
C GLY A 67 -11.48 2.90 2.29
N ILE A 68 -12.10 1.79 2.71
CA ILE A 68 -12.20 1.42 4.13
C ILE A 68 -10.82 1.12 4.71
N PHE A 69 -10.03 0.26 4.06
CA PHE A 69 -8.71 -0.11 4.55
C PHE A 69 -7.78 1.09 4.69
N PHE A 70 -7.76 1.97 3.68
CA PHE A 70 -6.94 3.18 3.72
C PHE A 70 -7.29 4.08 4.91
N ASN A 71 -8.59 4.37 5.10
CA ASN A 71 -9.03 5.25 6.19
C ASN A 71 -8.78 4.63 7.57
N VAL A 72 -9.00 3.32 7.73
CA VAL A 72 -8.73 2.62 9.00
C VAL A 72 -7.22 2.62 9.31
N TYR A 73 -6.36 2.32 8.32
CA TYR A 73 -4.90 2.36 8.53
C TYR A 73 -4.41 3.78 8.83
N PHE A 74 -4.92 4.77 8.11
CA PHE A 74 -4.56 6.18 8.30
C PHE A 74 -4.94 6.68 9.70
N MET A 75 -6.18 6.42 10.15
CA MET A 75 -6.62 6.76 11.50
C MET A 75 -5.84 6.00 12.58
N THR A 76 -5.58 4.71 12.35
CA THR A 76 -4.76 3.90 13.26
C THR A 76 -3.33 4.45 13.37
N TYR A 77 -2.77 4.93 12.27
CA TYR A 77 -1.43 5.52 12.24
C TYR A 77 -1.37 6.87 12.99
N ILE A 78 -2.40 7.71 12.86
CA ILE A 78 -2.52 8.95 13.63
C ILE A 78 -2.63 8.66 15.13
N LEU A 79 -3.45 7.67 15.51
CA LEU A 79 -3.73 7.35 16.91
C LEU A 79 -2.59 6.56 17.58
N SER A 80 -1.97 5.62 16.87
CA SER A 80 -0.92 4.77 17.41
C SER A 80 0.01 4.24 16.29
N PRO A 81 1.10 4.96 15.98
CA PRO A 81 2.05 4.52 14.97
C PRO A 81 2.76 3.20 15.32
N LYS A 82 2.78 2.80 16.60
CA LYS A 82 3.33 1.50 17.04
C LYS A 82 2.39 0.32 16.73
N LEU A 83 1.08 0.53 16.74
CA LEU A 83 0.09 -0.51 16.42
C LEU A 83 0.06 -0.77 14.91
N ALA A 84 0.10 0.31 14.11
CA ALA A 84 0.09 0.24 12.65
C ALA A 84 1.32 -0.44 12.02
N HIS A 85 2.43 -0.55 12.77
CA HIS A 85 3.63 -1.28 12.32
C HIS A 85 3.61 -2.78 12.66
N ARG A 86 2.66 -3.22 13.49
CA ARG A 86 2.54 -4.61 13.97
C ARG A 86 1.40 -5.37 13.29
N ILE A 87 0.46 -4.63 12.69
CA ILE A 87 -0.60 -5.13 11.80
C ILE A 87 -0.03 -5.15 10.39
#